data_AF-A0A7X8MPY5-F1
#
_entry.id   AF-A0A7X8MPY5-F1
#
_cell.length_a   1.000
_cell.length_b   1.000
_cell.length_c   1.000
_cell.angle_alpha   90.00
_cell.angle_beta   90.00
_cell.angle_gamma   90.00
#
_symmetry.space_group_name_H-M   'P 1'
#
loop_
_entity.id
_entity.type
_entity.pdbx_description
1 polymer ?
#
loop_
_entity_poly.entity_id
_entity_poly.type
_entity_poly.pdbx_seq_one_letter_code
_entity_poly.pdbx_strand_id
1 'polypeptide(L)' 'MPDYTSEELSDAHRALLSTLHKCEKMDPTKLGKSQQTLLKRRIAALKVALTLIEKEQDQKERGDEKP' A
#
# COMPACT_ATOMS: atom_id res chain seq x y z
N MET A 1 4.14 -11.41 -13.61
CA MET A 1 4.80 -10.33 -12.84
C MET A 1 6.13 -10.88 -12.33
N PRO A 2 7.13 -10.06 -12.00
CA PRO A 2 8.28 -10.55 -11.25
C PRO A 2 7.82 -11.29 -9.99
N ASP A 3 8.45 -12.42 -9.68
CA ASP A 3 8.19 -13.17 -8.46
C ASP A 3 8.85 -12.45 -7.28
N TYR A 4 8.05 -11.78 -6.48
CA TYR A 4 8.49 -11.21 -5.20
C TYR A 4 8.53 -12.31 -4.14
N THR A 5 9.44 -12.22 -3.18
CA THR A 5 9.45 -13.09 -2.00
C THR A 5 8.38 -12.64 -0.99
N SER A 6 7.98 -13.54 -0.07
CA SER A 6 7.04 -13.19 1.00
C SER A 6 7.59 -12.10 1.93
N GLU A 7 8.92 -12.05 2.10
CA GLU A 7 9.61 -11.02 2.86
C GLU A 7 9.54 -9.66 2.14
N GLU A 8 9.85 -9.61 0.84
CA GLU A 8 9.74 -8.38 0.06
C GLU A 8 8.31 -7.83 0.03
N LEU A 9 7.29 -8.69 -0.09
CA LEU A 9 5.89 -8.29 -0.02
C LEU A 9 5.53 -7.72 1.35
N SER A 10 5.99 -8.37 2.43
CA SER A 10 5.73 -7.93 3.81
C SER A 10 6.41 -6.59 4.12
N ASP A 11 7.65 -6.41 3.68
CA ASP A 11 8.40 -5.17 3.84
C ASP A 11 7.78 -4.03 3.04
N ALA A 12 7.38 -4.30 1.79
CA ALA A 12 6.66 -3.34 0.96
C ALA A 12 5.32 -2.94 1.61
N HIS A 13 4.52 -3.91 2.09
CA HIS A 13 3.26 -3.66 2.77
C HIS A 13 3.47 -2.74 3.98
N ARG A 14 4.40 -3.09 4.87
CA ARG A 14 4.72 -2.31 6.07
C ARG A 14 5.16 -0.88 5.75
N ALA A 15 6.02 -0.71 4.74
CA ALA A 15 6.49 0.61 4.33
C ALA A 15 5.36 1.48 3.76
N LEU A 16 4.50 0.90 2.91
CA LEU A 16 3.37 1.61 2.31
C LEU A 16 2.29 1.93 3.36
N LEU A 17 2.04 1.03 4.30
CA LEU A 17 1.09 1.25 5.39
C LEU A 17 1.54 2.41 6.30
N SER A 18 2.83 2.46 6.64
CA SER A 18 3.41 3.60 7.38
C SER A 18 3.24 4.91 6.61
N THR A 19 3.44 4.88 5.29
CA THR A 19 3.30 6.04 4.42
C THR A 19 1.85 6.50 4.34
N LEU A 20 0.90 5.56 4.21
CA LEU A 20 -0.54 5.84 4.23
C LEU A 20 -0.94 6.53 5.54
N HIS A 21 -0.53 5.99 6.69
CA HIS A 21 -0.83 6.57 7.99
C HIS A 21 -0.32 8.02 8.13
N LYS A 22 0.89 8.28 7.62
CA LYS A 22 1.43 9.65 7.59
C LYS A 22 0.58 10.57 6.72
N CYS A 23 0.16 10.10 5.54
CA CYS A 23 -0.72 10.87 4.66
C CYS A 23 -2.10 11.13 5.28
N GLU A 24 -2.71 10.15 5.94
CA GLU A 24 -4.02 10.31 6.57
C GLU A 24 -3.98 11.25 7.79
N LYS A 25 -2.85 11.36 8.47
CA LYS A 25 -2.63 12.31 9.57
C LYS A 25 -2.37 13.74 9.14
N MET A 26 -2.15 14.00 7.84
CA MET A 26 -1.92 15.36 7.36
C MET A 26 -3.23 16.16 7.42
N ASP A 27 -3.16 17.36 8.01
CA ASP A 27 -4.27 18.29 8.03
C ASP A 27 -4.41 18.98 6.65
N PRO A 28 -5.48 18.69 5.89
CA PRO A 28 -5.66 19.25 4.55
C PRO A 28 -5.94 20.76 4.58
N THR A 29 -6.38 21.32 5.71
CA THR A 29 -6.68 22.76 5.83
C THR A 29 -5.42 23.62 5.78
N LYS A 30 -4.26 23.04 6.12
CA LYS A 30 -2.94 23.68 6.07
C LYS A 30 -2.27 23.59 4.70
N LEU A 31 -2.91 22.94 3.73
CA LEU A 31 -2.37 22.68 2.40
C LEU A 31 -3.06 23.54 1.34
N GLY A 32 -2.31 23.94 0.32
CA GLY A 32 -2.87 24.56 -0.89
C GLY A 32 -3.74 23.59 -1.68
N LYS A 33 -4.63 24.10 -2.56
CA LYS A 33 -5.57 23.28 -3.36
C LYS A 33 -4.90 22.14 -4.15
N SER A 34 -3.73 22.42 -4.75
CA SER A 34 -2.94 21.43 -5.50
C SER A 34 -2.40 20.33 -4.59
N GLN A 35 -1.88 20.69 -3.41
CA GLN A 35 -1.37 19.76 -2.41
C GLN A 35 -2.49 18.89 -1.83
N GLN A 36 -3.67 19.45 -1.55
CA GLN A 36 -4.84 18.68 -1.11
C GLN A 36 -5.26 17.63 -2.15
N THR A 37 -5.30 18.04 -3.43
CA THR A 37 -5.62 17.13 -4.54
C THR A 37 -4.60 16.00 -4.65
N LEU A 38 -3.31 16.35 -4.56
CA LEU A 38 -2.22 15.38 -4.60
C LEU A 38 -2.27 14.40 -3.41
N LEU A 39 -2.55 14.90 -2.20
CA LEU A 39 -2.68 14.08 -0.99
C LEU A 39 -3.81 13.05 -1.15
N LYS A 40 -4.98 13.48 -1.61
CA LYS A 40 -6.12 12.59 -1.87
C LYS A 40 -5.76 11.49 -2.88
N ARG A 41 -5.10 11.85 -3.98
CA ARG A 41 -4.65 10.88 -5.00
C ARG A 41 -3.61 9.91 -4.47
N ARG A 42 -2.66 10.37 -3.65
CA ARG A 42 -1.65 9.52 -3.00
C ARG A 42 -2.30 8.50 -2.07
N ILE A 43 -3.22 8.94 -1.21
CA ILE A 43 -3.98 8.04 -0.31
C ILE A 43 -4.71 6.97 -1.12
N ALA A 44 -5.40 7.35 -2.20
CA ALA A 44 -6.10 6.40 -3.05
C ALA A 44 -5.15 5.36 -3.68
N ALA A 45 -4.02 5.81 -4.23
CA ALA A 45 -3.02 4.93 -4.83
C ALA A 45 -2.40 3.97 -3.79
N LEU A 46 -2.10 4.45 -2.58
CA LEU A 46 -1.55 3.63 -1.50
C LEU A 46 -2.54 2.54 -1.07
N LYS A 47 -3.84 2.85 -0.97
CA LYS A 47 -4.88 1.86 -0.66
C LYS A 47 -4.95 0.76 -1.72
N VAL A 48 -4.92 1.14 -3.00
CA VAL A 48 -4.89 0.17 -4.11
C VAL A 48 -3.64 -0.71 -4.04
N ALA A 49 -2.47 -0.11 -3.83
CA ALA A 49 -1.21 -0.86 -3.75
C ALA A 49 -1.22 -1.87 -2.58
N LEU A 50 -1.67 -1.46 -1.39
CA LEU A 50 -1.80 -2.35 -0.22
C LEU A 50 -2.73 -3.53 -0.51
N THR A 51 -3.91 -3.28 -1.07
CA THR A 51 -4.84 -4.36 -1.45
C THR A 51 -4.26 -5.32 -2.49
N LEU A 52 -3.44 -4.83 -3.42
CA LEU A 52 -2.77 -5.70 -4.39
C LEU A 52 -1.68 -6.55 -3.75
N ILE A 53 -0.92 -6.00 -2.81
CA ILE A 53 0.10 -6.75 -2.05
C ILE A 53 -0.56 -7.83 -1.18
N GLU A 54 -1.63 -7.50 -0.47
CA GLU A 54 -2.40 -8.46 0.35
C GLU A 54 -2.91 -9.62 -0.51
N LYS A 55 -3.46 -9.33 -1.69
CA LYS A 55 -3.88 -10.36 -2.65
C LYS A 55 -2.75 -11.24 -3.15
N GLU A 56 -1.55 -10.70 -3.29
CA GLU A 56 -0.37 -11.46 -3.71
C GLU A 56 0.13 -12.36 -2.57
N GLN A 57 0.12 -11.86 -1.33
CA GLN A 57 0.43 -12.63 -0.13
C GLN A 57 -0.53 -13.81 0.03
N ASP A 58 -1.83 -13.58 -0.07
CA ASP A 58 -2.86 -14.63 -0.03
C ASP A 58 -2.66 -15.68 -1.14
N GLN A 59 -2.21 -15.27 -2.33
CA GLN A 59 -1.95 -16.18 -3.44
C GLN A 59 -0.74 -17.08 -3.18
N LYS A 60 0.30 -16.57 -2.53
CA LYS A 60 1.46 -17.38 -2.12
C LYS A 60 1.09 -18.40 -1.05
N GLU A 61 0.36 -17.98 0.00
CA GLU A 61 -0.08 -18.89 1.06
C GLU A 61 -0.91 -20.05 0.50
N ARG A 62 -1.77 -19.80 -0.49
CA ARG A 62 -2.54 -20.85 -1.19
C ARG A 62 -1.72 -21.68 -2.19
N GLY A 63 -0.60 -21.15 -2.69
CA GLY A 63 0.31 -21.83 -3.61
C GLY A 63 1.24 -22.83 -2.91
N ASP A 64 1.60 -22.56 -1.66
CA ASP A 64 2.37 -23.44 -0.78
C ASP A 64 1.49 -24.58 -0.17
N GLU A 65 0.16 -24.50 -0.28
CA GLU A 65 -0.82 -25.50 0.18
C GLU A 65 -1.31 -26.44 -0.96
N LYS A 66 -0.40 -26.93 -1.81
CA LYS A 66 -0.73 -27.98 -2.78
C LYS A 66 -0.02 -29.30 -2.42
N PRO A 67 -0.76 -30.41 -2.21
CA PRO A 67 -0.21 -31.72 -1.84
C PRO A 67 0.61 -32.38 -2.94
#